data_AF-A0A7C1A509-F1
#
_entry.id   AF-A0A7C1A509-F1
#
_cell.length_a   1.000
_cell.length_b   1.000
_cell.length_c   1.000
_cell.angle_alpha   90.00
_cell.angle_beta   90.00
_cell.angle_gamma   90.00
#
_symmetry.space_group_name_H-M   'P 1'
#
loop_
_entity.id
_entity.type
_entity.pdbx_description
1 polymer ?
#
loop_
_entity_poly.entity_id
_entity_poly.type
_entity_poly.pdbx_seq_one_letter_code
_entity_poly.pdbx_strand_id
1 'polypeptide(L)'
;VPRPGGETWADVRHRVVDALADIAADSPDNSLVVVSAHGGPPLALASWACGLRPKGNLYQVPLMPPWNASITIIRAPNPHLIAFNDVGHLPLELQHSPHLGFLRS
;
A
#
# COMPACT_ATOMS: atom_id res chain seq x y z
N VAL A 1 5.29 17.93 18.08
CA VAL A 1 4.43 19.10 17.86
C VAL A 1 3.26 18.66 16.99
N PRO A 2 2.00 18.83 17.41
CA PRO A 2 0.86 18.67 16.51
C PRO A 2 1.08 19.61 15.32
N ARG A 3 1.11 19.09 14.08
CA ARG A 3 1.16 19.93 12.88
C ARG A 3 -0.29 20.27 12.52
N PRO A 4 -0.78 21.50 12.75
CA PRO A 4 -2.12 21.85 12.34
C PRO A 4 -2.22 21.69 10.81
N GLY A 5 -3.16 20.85 10.34
CA GLY A 5 -3.40 20.58 8.92
C GLY A 5 -2.86 19.25 8.37
N GLY A 6 -2.27 18.37 9.19
CA GLY A 6 -1.87 17.01 8.76
C GLY A 6 -2.99 15.98 8.88
N GLU A 7 -2.96 14.94 8.04
CA GLU A 7 -3.79 13.72 8.16
C GLU A 7 -3.06 12.71 9.07
N THR A 8 -3.79 12.01 9.95
CA THR A 8 -3.18 10.96 10.77
C THR A 8 -3.09 9.65 10.00
N TRP A 9 -2.16 8.76 10.37
CA TRP A 9 -2.10 7.41 9.79
C TRP A 9 -3.35 6.58 10.05
N ALA A 10 -4.06 6.85 11.15
CA ALA A 10 -5.34 6.21 11.43
C ALA A 10 -6.40 6.64 10.42
N ASP A 11 -6.46 7.94 10.09
CA ASP A 11 -7.39 8.49 9.09
C ASP A 11 -7.07 7.96 7.69
N VAL A 12 -5.78 7.94 7.30
CA VAL A 12 -5.34 7.34 6.03
C VAL A 12 -5.78 5.87 5.95
N ARG A 13 -5.55 5.09 7.02
CA ARG A 13 -5.92 3.67 7.04
C ARG A 13 -7.43 3.49 6.89
N HIS A 14 -8.24 4.29 7.58
CA HIS A 14 -9.69 4.25 7.48
C HIS A 14 -10.14 4.54 6.04
N ARG A 15 -9.75 5.70 5.51
CA ARG A 15 -10.13 6.16 4.17
C ARG A 15 -9.73 5.19 3.05
N VAL A 16 -8.55 4.58 3.15
CA VAL A 16 -8.06 3.67 2.12
C VAL A 16 -8.75 2.29 2.20
N VAL A 17 -9.07 1.80 3.40
CA VAL A 17 -9.84 0.56 3.56
C VAL A 17 -11.26 0.73 3.04
N ASP A 18 -11.91 1.86 3.33
CA ASP A 18 -13.25 2.17 2.82
C ASP A 18 -13.24 2.25 1.29
N ALA A 19 -12.28 2.98 0.71
CA ALA A 19 -12.14 3.07 -0.75
C ALA A 19 -11.94 1.69 -1.41
N LEU A 20 -11.21 0.76 -0.77
CA LEU A 20 -11.07 -0.60 -1.29
C LEU A 20 -12.39 -1.39 -1.18
N ALA A 21 -13.15 -1.20 -0.11
CA ALA A 21 -14.46 -1.82 0.05
C ALA A 21 -15.45 -1.35 -1.03
N ASP A 22 -15.46 -0.05 -1.33
CA ASP A 22 -16.26 0.54 -2.41
C ASP A 22 -15.85 -0.04 -3.77
N ILE A 23 -14.55 -0.05 -4.08
CA ILE A 23 -14.03 -0.65 -5.32
C ILE A 23 -14.45 -2.12 -5.45
N ALA A 24 -14.37 -2.89 -4.35
CA ALA A 24 -14.75 -4.30 -4.37
C ALA A 24 -16.27 -4.50 -4.56
N ALA A 25 -17.10 -3.59 -4.04
CA ALA A 25 -18.55 -3.63 -4.22
C ALA A 25 -18.99 -3.26 -5.64
N ASP A 26 -18.28 -2.32 -6.29
CA ASP A 26 -18.61 -1.84 -7.63
C ASP A 26 -18.01 -2.70 -8.76
N SER A 27 -17.06 -3.58 -8.43
CA SER A 27 -16.36 -4.42 -9.40
C SER A 27 -17.10 -5.75 -9.64
N PRO A 28 -17.20 -6.22 -10.90
CA PRO A 28 -17.69 -7.58 -11.17
C PRO A 28 -16.84 -8.65 -10.50
N ASP A 29 -17.44 -9.79 -10.18
CA ASP A 29 -16.73 -10.94 -9.60
C ASP A 29 -15.49 -11.33 -10.42
N ASN A 30 -14.39 -11.61 -9.71
CA ASN A 30 -13.09 -11.98 -10.28
C ASN A 30 -12.43 -10.92 -11.18
N SER A 31 -12.84 -9.65 -11.07
CA SER A 31 -12.17 -8.55 -11.76
C SER A 31 -10.77 -8.29 -11.23
N LEU A 32 -9.86 -7.92 -12.13
CA LEU A 32 -8.56 -7.35 -11.79
C LEU A 32 -8.65 -5.83 -11.83
N VAL A 33 -8.49 -5.19 -10.67
CA VAL A 33 -8.47 -3.72 -10.55
C VAL A 33 -7.06 -3.25 -10.25
N VAL A 34 -6.58 -2.27 -11.02
CA VAL A 34 -5.26 -1.66 -10.81
C VAL A 34 -5.45 -0.28 -10.17
N VAL A 35 -4.82 -0.08 -9.01
CA VAL A 35 -4.81 1.20 -8.30
C VAL A 35 -3.38 1.72 -8.24
N SER A 36 -3.16 2.93 -8.76
CA SER A 36 -1.89 3.64 -8.61
C SER A 36 -1.96 4.56 -7.39
N ALA A 37 -0.99 4.43 -6.48
CA ALA A 37 -0.97 5.12 -5.20
C ALA A 37 0.46 5.48 -4.75
N HIS A 38 0.56 6.17 -3.62
CA HIS A 38 1.84 6.44 -2.93
C HIS A 38 2.18 5.36 -1.91
N GLY A 39 3.35 5.39 -1.26
CA GLY A 39 3.76 4.31 -0.34
C GLY A 39 2.89 4.09 0.90
N GLY A 40 2.10 5.09 1.33
CA GLY A 40 1.21 4.98 2.50
C GLY A 40 0.04 4.02 2.28
N PRO A 41 -0.83 4.24 1.28
CA PRO A 41 -2.00 3.40 1.02
C PRO A 41 -1.72 1.89 0.86
N PRO A 42 -0.74 1.42 0.05
CA PRO A 42 -0.41 0.00 -0.07
C PRO A 42 0.06 -0.61 1.25
N LEU A 43 0.85 0.12 2.04
CA LEU A 43 1.27 -0.34 3.36
C LEU A 43 0.08 -0.46 4.34
N ALA A 44 -0.86 0.48 4.29
CA ALA A 44 -2.08 0.46 5.09
C ALA A 44 -2.98 -0.72 4.74
N LEU A 45 -3.18 -0.95 3.44
CA LEU A 45 -3.96 -2.07 2.93
C LEU A 45 -3.30 -3.42 3.20
N ALA A 46 -1.99 -3.55 2.99
CA ALA A 46 -1.26 -4.77 3.32
C ALA A 46 -1.31 -5.08 4.82
N SER A 47 -1.16 -4.07 5.67
CA SER A 47 -1.32 -4.21 7.12
C SER A 47 -2.72 -4.70 7.48
N TRP A 48 -3.76 -4.10 6.88
CA TRP A 48 -5.15 -4.50 7.10
C TRP A 48 -5.43 -5.93 6.61
N ALA A 49 -4.95 -6.30 5.41
CA ALA A 49 -5.09 -7.64 4.84
C ALA A 49 -4.36 -8.73 5.63
N CYS A 50 -3.29 -8.37 6.36
CA CYS A 50 -2.61 -9.27 7.31
C CYS A 50 -3.22 -9.26 8.72
N GLY A 51 -4.32 -8.53 8.96
CA GLY A 51 -4.92 -8.40 10.29
C GLY A 51 -4.10 -7.56 11.28
N LEU A 52 -3.11 -6.81 10.80
CA LEU A 52 -2.24 -5.97 11.63
C LEU A 52 -2.96 -4.66 12.01
N ARG A 53 -2.69 -4.20 13.23
CA ARG A 53 -3.29 -2.99 13.81
C ARG A 53 -2.19 -2.07 14.36
N PRO A 54 -1.46 -1.33 13.50
CA PRO A 54 -0.46 -0.38 13.95
C PRO A 54 -1.06 0.63 14.93
N LYS A 55 -0.35 0.87 16.04
CA LYS A 55 -0.71 1.92 17.01
C LYS A 55 0.13 3.16 16.68
N GLY A 56 -0.47 4.17 16.08
CA GLY A 56 0.23 5.40 15.70
C GLY A 56 0.88 5.30 14.33
N ASN A 57 2.20 5.08 14.25
CA ASN A 57 2.92 5.13 12.99
C ASN A 57 2.69 3.88 12.14
N LEU A 58 2.22 4.05 10.90
CA LEU A 58 1.97 2.97 9.96
C LEU A 58 3.22 2.12 9.66
N TYR A 59 4.42 2.69 9.79
CA TYR A 59 5.69 2.00 9.54
C TYR A 59 6.21 1.15 10.73
N GLN A 60 5.43 1.03 11.82
CA GLN A 60 5.79 0.21 12.99
C GLN A 60 5.23 -1.22 12.94
N VAL A 61 4.76 -1.67 11.78
CA VAL A 61 4.34 -3.06 11.53
C VAL A 61 5.52 -3.90 11.02
N PRO A 62 5.46 -5.25 11.09
CA PRO A 62 6.46 -6.14 10.50
C PRO A 62 6.38 -6.20 8.95
N LEU A 63 6.22 -5.05 8.29
CA LEU A 63 6.25 -4.90 6.83
C LEU A 63 7.25 -3.80 6.48
N MET A 64 8.06 -4.03 5.45
CA MET A 64 8.97 -3.01 4.94
C MET A 64 8.20 -1.87 4.26
N PRO A 65 8.75 -0.64 4.22
CA PRO A 65 8.20 0.42 3.39
C PRO A 65 8.08 -0.02 1.92
N PRO A 66 6.95 0.23 1.24
CA PRO A 66 6.83 -0.05 -0.18
C PRO A 66 7.87 0.74 -0.99
N TRP A 67 8.52 0.06 -1.93
CA TRP A 67 9.45 0.63 -2.89
C TRP A 67 8.71 1.29 -4.03
N ASN A 68 9.38 2.24 -4.69
CA ASN A 68 8.81 2.91 -5.84
C ASN A 68 8.55 1.90 -6.97
N ALA A 69 7.41 2.06 -7.64
CA ALA A 69 6.92 1.16 -8.68
C ALA A 69 6.76 -0.31 -8.23
N SER A 70 6.75 -0.60 -6.93
CA SER A 70 6.44 -1.94 -6.45
C SER A 70 4.95 -2.27 -6.60
N ILE A 71 4.65 -3.55 -6.76
CA ILE A 71 3.29 -4.09 -6.88
C ILE A 71 2.91 -4.76 -5.56
N THR A 72 1.72 -4.46 -5.07
CA THR A 72 1.10 -5.15 -3.93
C THR A 72 -0.23 -5.72 -4.40
N ILE A 73 -0.46 -7.00 -4.17
CA ILE A 73 -1.66 -7.72 -4.61
C ILE A 73 -2.46 -8.13 -3.39
N ILE A 74 -3.71 -7.67 -3.34
CA ILE A 74 -4.66 -7.97 -2.26
C ILE A 74 -5.93 -8.53 -2.90
N ARG A 75 -6.43 -9.65 -2.37
CA ARG A 75 -7.77 -10.13 -2.69
C ARG A 75 -8.78 -9.39 -1.82
N ALA A 76 -9.90 -8.97 -2.39
CA ALA A 76 -11.05 -8.37 -1.72
C ALA A 76 -12.35 -9.04 -2.24
N PRO A 77 -13.49 -8.99 -1.52
CA PRO A 77 -13.75 -8.25 -0.28
C PRO A 77 -13.26 -8.94 1.00
N ASN A 78 -13.00 -10.26 1.00
CA ASN A 78 -12.33 -10.91 2.12
C ASN A 78 -10.81 -10.69 2.03
N PRO A 79 -10.24 -9.79 2.85
CA PRO A 79 -8.92 -9.28 2.57
C PRO A 79 -7.83 -10.28 2.84
N HIS A 80 -7.03 -10.56 1.82
CA HIS A 80 -5.89 -11.45 1.92
C HIS A 80 -4.73 -10.89 1.11
N LEU A 81 -3.57 -10.77 1.74
CA LEU A 81 -2.34 -10.34 1.07
C LEU A 81 -1.78 -11.49 0.23
N ILE A 82 -1.69 -11.29 -1.08
CA ILE A 82 -1.15 -12.29 -2.02
C ILE A 82 0.33 -12.03 -2.28
N ALA A 83 0.67 -10.76 -2.54
CA ALA A 83 2.04 -10.32 -2.78
C ALA A 83 2.22 -8.92 -2.21
N PHE A 84 3.43 -8.61 -1.73
CA PHE A 84 3.75 -7.31 -1.17
C PHE A 84 5.10 -6.83 -1.67
N ASN A 85 5.14 -5.56 -2.05
CA ASN A 85 6.36 -4.87 -2.45
C ASN A 85 7.14 -5.58 -3.57
N ASP A 86 6.43 -6.18 -4.54
CA ASP A 86 7.03 -6.92 -5.64
C ASP A 86 7.62 -5.95 -6.68
N VAL A 87 8.93 -6.05 -6.88
CA VAL A 87 9.70 -5.30 -7.88
C VAL A 87 10.36 -6.20 -8.92
N GLY A 88 10.00 -7.49 -9.00
CA GLY A 88 10.65 -8.44 -9.90
C GLY A 88 10.55 -8.08 -11.38
N HIS A 89 9.62 -7.18 -11.74
CA HIS A 89 9.45 -6.64 -13.08
C HIS A 89 10.42 -5.48 -13.41
N LEU A 90 11.06 -4.87 -12.41
CA LEU A 90 12.01 -3.78 -12.63
C LEU A 90 13.38 -4.34 -13.06
N PRO A 91 14.21 -3.55 -13.76
CA PRO A 91 15.63 -3.88 -13.95
C PRO A 91 16.34 -4.13 -12.62
N LEU A 92 17.30 -5.06 -12.59
CA LEU A 92 18.01 -5.48 -11.36
C LEU A 92 18.63 -4.30 -10.60
N GLU A 93 19.08 -3.27 -11.33
CA GLU A 93 19.68 -2.06 -10.77
C GLU A 93 18.68 -1.24 -9.93
N LEU A 94 17.39 -1.32 -10.26
CA LEU A 94 16.31 -0.60 -9.58
C LEU A 94 15.65 -1.44 -8.48
N GLN A 95 15.84 -2.76 -8.48
CA GLN A 95 15.29 -3.67 -7.47
C GLN A 95 15.93 -3.52 -6.08
N HIS A 96 16.96 -2.68 -5.90
CA HIS A 96 17.61 -2.46 -4.60
C HIS A 96 17.53 -1.01 -4.11
N SER A 97 16.83 -0.13 -4.85
CA SER A 97 16.76 1.30 -4.55
C SER A 97 15.36 1.67 -4.02
N PRO A 98 15.18 1.87 -2.70
CA PRO A 98 13.88 2.20 -2.11
C PRO A 98 13.34 3.55 -2.57
N HIS A 99 14.23 4.42 -3.06
CA HIS A 99 13.90 5.60 -3.82
C HIS A 99 14.39 5.32 -5.23
N LEU A 100 13.49 5.23 -6.22
CA LEU A 100 13.88 5.43 -7.61
C LEU A 100 14.63 6.76 -7.63
N GLY A 101 15.96 6.69 -7.61
CA GLY A 101 16.80 7.85 -7.67
C GLY A 101 16.37 8.61 -8.91
N PHE A 102 16.16 9.92 -8.79
CA PHE A 102 16.23 10.80 -9.93
C PHE A 102 17.54 10.48 -10.63
N LEU A 103 17.48 9.67 -11.70
CA LEU A 103 18.56 9.53 -12.65
C LEU A 103 18.71 10.94 -13.22
N ARG A 104 19.67 11.69 -12.67
CA ARG A 104 20.10 12.94 -13.25
C ARG A 104 20.71 12.57 -14.61
N SER A 105 19.96 12.86 -15.66
CA SER A 105 20.50 13.07 -17.01
C SER A 105 21.53 14.19 -17.00
#